data_AF-R5ELG8-F1
#
_entry.id   AF-R5ELG8-F1
#
_cell.length_a   1.000
_cell.length_b   1.000
_cell.length_c   1.000
_cell.angle_alpha   90.00
_cell.angle_beta   90.00
_cell.angle_gamma   90.00
#
_symmetry.space_group_name_H-M   'P 1'
#
loop_
_entity.id
_entity.type
_entity.pdbx_description
1 polymer ?
#
loop_
_entity_poly.entity_id
_entity_poly.type
_entity_poly.pdbx_seq_one_letter_code
_entity_poly.pdbx_strand_id
1 'polypeptide(L)'
;MFDKEFTDFYGQDYIIKIVPISLERIYNAGLIKLNRDTDNAVVKLNNEIENKKNQILNQVQPLPPEDISSKMKTLEDYKTMKLVIFTIAGLFGGIFLGAAYFGMKYLFSGKITSSEYLKNLYGLKNIAVLHESSFSKEIPDEKVRLENAVEILSAGKKKVVLVSTLEGKDISNATEIISTALSRSGVAYDFVKDCKLKEITDSDAVIIVEKLDVSVLDAARVEIENLLAYKVSVDGIVYA
;
A
#
# COMPACT_ATOMS: atom_id res chain seq x y z
N MET A 1 33.71 69.50 63.71
CA MET A 1 35.04 69.04 64.16
C MET A 1 36.16 69.77 63.41
N PHE A 2 36.04 70.02 62.10
CA PHE A 2 36.98 70.84 61.31
C PHE A 2 37.13 72.31 61.75
N ASP A 3 36.08 72.93 62.32
CA ASP A 3 36.12 74.34 62.75
C ASP A 3 36.95 74.60 64.02
N LYS A 4 37.15 73.59 64.88
CA LYS A 4 37.80 73.80 66.18
C LYS A 4 39.33 73.87 66.03
N GLU A 5 39.90 72.97 65.21
CA GLU A 5 41.34 72.96 64.92
C GLU A 5 41.80 74.16 64.08
N PHE A 6 40.95 74.67 63.17
CA PHE A 6 41.31 75.80 62.32
C PHE A 6 41.27 77.15 63.06
N THR A 7 40.37 77.29 64.02
CA THR A 7 40.23 78.50 64.85
C THR A 7 41.33 78.57 65.92
N ASP A 8 41.75 77.43 66.48
CA ASP A 8 42.84 77.37 67.46
C ASP A 8 44.22 77.66 66.85
N PHE A 9 44.42 77.43 65.54
CA PHE A 9 45.71 77.64 64.86
C PHE A 9 45.98 79.10 64.44
N TYR A 10 44.95 79.91 64.17
CA TYR A 10 45.10 81.29 63.67
C TYR A 10 44.48 82.37 64.57
N GLY A 11 43.83 81.97 65.67
CA GLY A 11 43.02 82.86 66.52
C GLY A 11 43.77 83.88 67.37
N GLN A 12 45.11 83.94 67.36
CA GLN A 12 45.86 84.91 68.17
C GLN A 12 46.36 86.14 67.40
N ASP A 13 46.48 86.11 66.07
CA ASP A 13 47.05 87.22 65.29
C ASP A 13 46.13 87.78 64.19
N TYR A 14 44.94 87.20 63.96
CA TYR A 14 44.02 87.65 62.91
C TYR A 14 42.54 87.58 63.33
N ILE A 15 41.76 88.62 63.01
CA ILE A 15 40.29 88.58 63.12
C ILE A 15 39.74 87.82 61.90
N ILE A 16 39.36 86.56 62.09
CA ILE A 16 38.68 85.78 61.05
C ILE A 16 37.22 86.24 60.95
N LYS A 17 36.87 86.97 59.88
CA LYS A 17 35.47 87.28 59.53
C LYS A 17 34.96 86.24 58.54
N ILE A 18 34.11 85.33 59.02
CA ILE A 18 33.32 84.45 58.15
C ILE A 18 32.18 85.29 57.58
N VAL A 19 32.20 85.52 56.26
CA VAL A 19 31.07 86.13 55.55
C VAL A 19 30.17 85.01 55.06
N PRO A 20 28.96 84.82 55.62
CA PRO A 20 28.01 83.85 55.09
C PRO A 20 27.51 84.35 53.72
N ILE A 21 27.91 83.68 52.65
CA ILE A 21 27.31 83.87 51.33
C ILE A 21 26.02 83.05 51.33
N SER A 22 24.85 83.69 51.17
CA SER A 22 23.59 82.98 51.08
C SER A 22 23.55 82.14 49.80
N LEU A 23 23.16 80.86 49.95
CA LEU A 23 22.98 79.89 48.85
C LEU A 23 21.85 80.27 47.87
N GLU A 24 21.12 81.36 48.11
CA GLU A 24 19.96 81.80 47.32
C GLU A 24 20.31 82.44 45.97
N ARG A 25 21.58 82.45 45.55
CA ARG A 25 22.00 83.13 44.31
C ARG A 25 22.97 82.37 43.41
N ILE A 26 22.76 81.07 43.21
CA ILE A 26 23.26 80.37 42.01
C ILE A 26 22.16 80.39 40.93
N TYR A 27 21.85 81.59 40.42
CA TYR A 27 21.00 81.75 39.24
C TYR A 27 21.85 81.49 38.00
N ASN A 28 21.86 80.25 37.51
CA ASN A 28 22.56 79.90 36.28
C ASN A 28 21.55 79.89 35.12
N ALA A 29 21.52 80.97 34.35
CA ALA A 29 20.65 81.13 33.18
C ALA A 29 20.81 79.99 32.15
N GLY A 30 22.00 79.37 32.09
CA GLY A 30 22.27 78.21 31.24
C GLY A 30 21.53 76.95 31.68
N LEU A 31 21.49 76.66 32.98
CA LEU A 31 20.75 75.52 33.54
C LEU A 31 19.24 75.67 33.38
N ILE A 32 18.72 76.89 33.56
CA ILE A 32 17.30 77.20 33.35
C ILE A 32 16.93 77.01 31.88
N LYS A 33 17.79 77.47 30.96
CA LYS A 33 17.58 77.28 29.52
C LYS A 33 17.63 75.79 29.15
N LEU A 34 18.57 75.04 29.70
CA LEU A 34 18.70 73.60 29.46
C LEU A 34 17.47 72.82 29.95
N ASN A 35 16.96 73.13 31.14
CA ASN A 35 15.72 72.53 31.63
C ASN A 35 14.54 72.87 30.72
N ARG A 36 14.42 74.13 30.31
CA ARG A 36 13.36 74.56 29.39
C ARG A 36 13.44 73.88 28.02
N ASP A 37 14.64 73.72 27.48
CA ASP A 37 14.87 73.02 26.21
C ASP A 37 14.57 71.52 26.33
N THR A 38 14.89 70.92 27.48
CA THR A 38 14.57 69.53 27.81
C THR A 38 13.06 69.32 27.94
N ASP A 39 12.37 70.19 28.67
CA ASP A 39 10.91 70.15 28.82
C ASP A 39 10.21 70.30 27.45
N ASN A 40 10.69 71.23 26.61
CA ASN A 40 10.19 71.40 25.25
C ASN A 40 10.41 70.15 24.38
N ALA A 41 11.55 69.47 24.52
CA ALA A 41 11.83 68.22 23.80
C ALA A 41 10.91 67.08 24.25
N VAL A 42 10.66 66.96 25.56
CA VAL A 42 9.74 65.97 26.12
C VAL A 42 8.31 66.21 25.63
N VAL A 43 7.84 67.46 25.64
CA VAL A 43 6.51 67.82 25.11
C VAL A 43 6.39 67.47 23.63
N LYS A 44 7.44 67.75 22.83
CA LYS A 44 7.45 67.40 21.40
C LYS A 44 7.39 65.89 21.18
N LEU A 45 8.16 65.10 21.93
CA LEU A 45 8.13 63.65 21.85
C LEU A 45 6.78 63.06 22.24
N ASN A 46 6.14 63.60 23.30
CA ASN A 46 4.80 63.17 23.70
C ASN A 46 3.77 63.45 22.59
N ASN A 47 3.83 64.62 21.97
CA ASN A 47 2.94 64.95 20.84
C ASN A 47 3.20 64.05 19.62
N GLU A 48 4.45 63.68 19.34
CA GLU A 48 4.79 62.73 18.25
C GLU A 48 4.29 61.31 18.57
N ILE A 49 4.41 60.85 19.82
CA ILE A 49 3.89 59.55 20.27
C ILE A 49 2.37 59.53 20.15
N GLU A 50 1.70 60.58 20.59
CA GLU A 50 0.24 60.68 20.54
C GLU A 50 -0.27 60.75 19.09
N ASN A 51 0.42 61.49 18.22
CA ASN A 51 0.13 61.50 16.79
C ASN A 51 0.34 60.12 16.15
N LYS A 52 1.42 59.40 16.48
CA LYS A 52 1.64 58.03 15.98
C LYS A 52 0.60 57.06 16.51
N LYS A 53 0.22 57.17 17.78
CA LYS A 53 -0.88 56.39 18.39
C LYS A 53 -2.19 56.64 17.65
N ASN A 54 -2.52 57.89 17.36
CA ASN A 54 -3.72 58.26 16.61
C ASN A 54 -3.65 57.78 15.15
N GLN A 55 -2.48 57.81 14.51
CA GLN A 55 -2.29 57.23 13.18
C GLN A 55 -2.49 55.71 13.17
N ILE A 56 -1.95 54.99 14.15
CA ILE A 56 -2.17 53.54 14.30
C ILE A 56 -3.64 53.25 14.56
N LEU A 57 -4.28 53.97 15.48
CA LEU A 57 -5.70 53.79 15.80
C LEU A 57 -6.60 54.08 14.59
N ASN A 58 -6.24 55.06 13.75
CA ASN A 58 -6.98 55.41 12.54
C ASN A 58 -6.67 54.49 11.34
N GLN A 59 -5.50 53.82 11.32
CA GLN A 59 -5.16 52.81 10.31
C GLN A 59 -5.71 51.42 10.65
N VAL A 60 -5.89 51.12 11.95
CA VAL A 60 -6.58 49.92 12.41
C VAL A 60 -8.08 50.22 12.39
N GLN A 61 -8.69 50.17 11.19
CA GLN A 61 -10.11 49.82 11.17
C GLN A 61 -10.25 48.50 11.92
N PRO A 62 -11.21 48.34 12.85
CA PRO A 62 -11.55 47.02 13.34
C PRO A 62 -11.92 46.21 12.10
N LEU A 63 -11.11 45.19 11.78
CA LEU A 63 -11.46 44.22 10.76
C LEU A 63 -12.90 43.77 11.08
N PRO A 64 -13.84 43.81 10.11
CA PRO A 64 -15.18 43.33 10.36
C PRO A 64 -15.09 41.92 10.98
N PRO A 65 -15.95 41.58 11.96
CA PRO A 65 -15.90 40.27 12.62
C PRO A 65 -16.24 39.07 11.71
N GLU A 66 -16.29 39.27 10.40
CA GLU A 66 -16.62 38.28 9.39
C GLU A 66 -15.42 38.12 8.44
N ASP A 67 -15.06 36.85 8.19
CA ASP A 67 -14.03 36.36 7.25
C ASP A 67 -12.65 35.92 7.75
N ILE A 68 -12.39 35.84 9.06
CA ILE A 68 -11.25 35.04 9.57
C ILE A 68 -11.68 33.60 9.86
N SER A 69 -12.90 33.41 10.35
CA SER A 69 -13.49 32.09 10.63
C SER A 69 -13.79 31.27 9.36
N SER A 70 -14.15 31.93 8.25
CA SER A 70 -14.56 31.25 7.02
C SER A 70 -13.40 30.74 6.13
N LYS A 71 -12.17 31.23 6.35
CA LYS A 71 -10.99 30.88 5.54
C LYS A 71 -9.87 30.15 6.27
N MET A 72 -9.85 30.17 7.61
CA MET A 72 -8.94 29.31 8.35
C MET A 72 -9.58 27.92 8.44
N LYS A 73 -9.12 26.98 7.60
CA LYS A 73 -9.37 25.53 7.83
C LYS A 73 -9.04 25.28 9.29
N THR A 74 -10.03 24.89 10.08
CA THR A 74 -9.82 24.65 11.50
C THR A 74 -8.79 23.52 11.65
N LEU A 75 -8.07 23.49 12.78
CA LEU A 75 -7.10 22.43 13.05
C LEU A 75 -7.77 21.03 12.97
N GLU A 76 -9.06 20.95 13.30
CA GLU A 76 -9.90 19.76 13.18
C GLU A 76 -10.16 19.37 11.71
N ASP A 77 -10.43 20.33 10.82
CA ASP A 77 -10.55 20.09 9.38
C ASP A 77 -9.24 19.56 8.79
N TYR A 78 -8.10 20.11 9.20
CA TYR A 78 -6.77 19.66 8.74
C TYR A 78 -6.45 18.25 9.24
N LYS A 79 -6.73 17.93 10.51
CA LYS A 79 -6.58 16.58 11.08
C LYS A 79 -7.45 15.57 10.34
N THR A 80 -8.71 15.91 10.08
CA THR A 80 -9.65 15.06 9.34
C THR A 80 -9.17 14.82 7.92
N MET A 81 -8.70 15.85 7.22
CA MET A 81 -8.14 15.71 5.87
C MET A 81 -6.90 14.80 5.83
N LYS A 82 -5.99 14.94 6.79
CA LYS A 82 -4.82 14.05 6.91
C LYS A 82 -5.22 12.61 7.23
N LEU A 83 -6.16 12.41 8.15
CA LEU A 83 -6.68 11.08 8.47
C LEU A 83 -7.28 10.40 7.25
N VAL A 84 -8.08 11.10 6.43
CA VAL A 84 -8.61 10.56 5.17
C VAL A 84 -7.49 10.17 4.21
N ILE A 85 -6.47 11.02 4.02
CA ILE A 85 -5.33 10.72 3.14
C ILE A 85 -4.58 9.48 3.63
N PHE A 86 -4.30 9.36 4.92
CA PHE A 86 -3.61 8.19 5.49
C PHE A 86 -4.46 6.93 5.41
N THR A 87 -5.77 7.02 5.63
CA THR A 87 -6.68 5.87 5.48
C THR A 87 -6.73 5.38 4.04
N ILE A 88 -6.83 6.29 3.06
CA ILE A 88 -6.83 5.94 1.64
C ILE A 88 -5.47 5.34 1.24
N ALA A 89 -4.36 5.97 1.61
CA ALA A 89 -3.03 5.47 1.34
C ALA A 89 -2.77 4.10 2.00
N GLY A 90 -3.23 3.91 3.24
CA GLY A 90 -3.17 2.65 3.96
C GLY A 90 -4.03 1.56 3.31
N LEU A 91 -5.20 1.91 2.78
CA LEU A 91 -6.09 0.98 2.07
C LEU A 91 -5.46 0.52 0.75
N PHE A 92 -4.91 1.44 -0.05
CA PHE A 92 -4.18 1.08 -1.28
C PHE A 92 -2.93 0.26 -0.98
N GLY A 93 -2.13 0.65 0.02
CA GLY A 93 -0.96 -0.12 0.45
C GLY A 93 -1.33 -1.52 0.95
N GLY A 94 -2.41 -1.64 1.72
CA GLY A 94 -2.94 -2.91 2.20
C GLY A 94 -3.43 -3.82 1.08
N ILE A 95 -4.20 -3.29 0.11
CA ILE A 95 -4.63 -4.04 -1.07
C ILE A 95 -3.43 -4.50 -1.89
N PHE A 96 -2.44 -3.63 -2.10
CA PHE A 96 -1.24 -3.97 -2.85
C PHE A 96 -0.45 -5.11 -2.20
N LEU A 97 -0.19 -5.02 -0.88
CA LEU A 97 0.48 -6.08 -0.13
C LEU A 97 -0.33 -7.38 -0.11
N GLY A 98 -1.65 -7.28 0.02
CA GLY A 98 -2.55 -8.44 -0.04
C GLY A 98 -2.51 -9.12 -1.41
N ALA A 99 -2.57 -8.34 -2.50
CA ALA A 99 -2.45 -8.84 -3.86
C ALA A 99 -1.08 -9.46 -4.12
N ALA A 100 0.01 -8.84 -3.64
CA ALA A 100 1.35 -9.39 -3.76
C ALA A 100 1.50 -10.71 -3.00
N TYR A 101 1.01 -10.79 -1.75
CA TYR A 101 1.02 -12.01 -0.96
C TYR A 101 0.19 -13.12 -1.61
N PHE A 102 -1.01 -12.80 -2.09
CA PHE A 102 -1.86 -13.76 -2.79
C PHE A 102 -1.21 -14.24 -4.09
N GLY A 103 -0.64 -13.31 -4.88
CA GLY A 103 0.09 -13.62 -6.11
C GLY A 103 1.27 -14.55 -5.87
N MET A 104 2.09 -14.28 -4.84
CA MET A 104 3.16 -15.19 -4.44
C MET A 104 2.61 -16.57 -4.05
N LYS A 105 1.59 -16.62 -3.18
CA LYS A 105 1.00 -17.90 -2.75
C LYS A 105 0.45 -18.70 -3.93
N TYR A 106 -0.13 -18.04 -4.92
CA TYR A 106 -0.64 -18.67 -6.13
C TYR A 106 0.49 -19.17 -7.04
N LEU A 107 1.51 -18.34 -7.32
CA LEU A 107 2.66 -18.71 -8.15
C LEU A 107 3.48 -19.86 -7.55
N PHE A 108 3.64 -19.88 -6.22
CA PHE A 108 4.36 -20.91 -5.49
C PHE A 108 3.45 -22.03 -4.96
N SER A 109 2.22 -22.14 -5.45
CA SER A 109 1.28 -23.19 -5.02
C SER A 109 1.71 -24.59 -5.47
N GLY A 110 2.64 -24.69 -6.44
CA GLY A 110 3.07 -25.96 -7.02
C GLY A 110 2.00 -26.64 -7.88
N LYS A 111 0.94 -25.92 -8.24
CA LYS A 111 -0.17 -26.43 -9.04
C LYS A 111 0.06 -26.22 -10.54
N ILE A 112 -0.64 -26.99 -11.35
CA ILE A 112 -0.63 -26.81 -12.81
C ILE A 112 -1.44 -25.55 -13.15
N THR A 113 -0.77 -24.50 -13.59
CA THR A 113 -1.41 -23.22 -13.96
C THR A 113 -1.52 -23.00 -15.47
N SER A 114 -0.88 -23.86 -16.27
CA SER A 114 -0.87 -23.76 -17.73
C SER A 114 -1.04 -25.13 -18.35
N SER A 115 -1.94 -25.21 -19.33
CA SER A 115 -2.17 -26.43 -20.11
C SER A 115 -0.99 -26.78 -21.02
N GLU A 116 -0.13 -25.82 -21.35
CA GLU A 116 1.01 -26.04 -22.24
C GLU A 116 2.21 -26.69 -21.55
N TYR A 117 2.30 -26.60 -20.22
CA TYR A 117 3.49 -27.03 -19.48
C TYR A 117 3.80 -28.53 -19.68
N LEU A 118 2.84 -29.40 -19.37
CA LEU A 118 3.02 -30.86 -19.50
C LEU A 118 3.14 -31.31 -20.95
N LYS A 119 2.44 -30.62 -21.87
CA LYS A 119 2.59 -30.81 -23.31
C LYS A 119 4.03 -30.57 -23.76
N ASN A 120 4.62 -29.45 -23.37
CA ASN A 120 5.97 -29.08 -23.79
C ASN A 120 7.03 -29.95 -23.12
N LEU A 121 6.81 -30.34 -21.86
CA LEU A 121 7.77 -31.14 -21.09
C LEU A 121 7.84 -32.60 -21.57
N TYR A 122 6.70 -33.23 -21.86
CA TYR A 122 6.62 -34.65 -22.21
C TYR A 122 6.24 -34.93 -23.67
N GLY A 123 6.03 -33.90 -24.48
CA GLY A 123 5.58 -34.03 -25.87
C GLY A 123 4.14 -34.54 -26.02
N LEU A 124 3.33 -34.44 -24.95
CA LEU A 124 1.94 -34.90 -24.93
C LEU A 124 1.02 -33.96 -25.71
N LYS A 125 -0.03 -34.48 -26.31
CA LYS A 125 -1.06 -33.67 -26.98
C LYS A 125 -2.11 -33.21 -25.96
N ASN A 126 -2.48 -31.94 -26.02
CA ASN A 126 -3.69 -31.44 -25.33
C ASN A 126 -4.90 -31.78 -26.19
N ILE A 127 -5.77 -32.66 -25.70
CA ILE A 127 -6.98 -33.10 -26.40
C ILE A 127 -8.02 -31.98 -26.34
N ALA A 128 -8.30 -31.48 -25.13
CA ALA A 128 -9.19 -30.36 -24.89
C ALA A 128 -8.83 -29.64 -23.57
N VAL A 129 -9.27 -28.39 -23.45
CA VAL A 129 -9.14 -27.57 -22.23
C VAL A 129 -10.52 -26.98 -21.93
N LEU A 130 -11.26 -27.59 -21.00
CA LEU A 130 -12.63 -27.16 -20.68
C LEU A 130 -12.65 -25.82 -19.93
N HIS A 131 -11.63 -25.58 -19.09
CA HIS A 131 -11.43 -24.33 -18.34
C HIS A 131 -9.98 -23.88 -18.43
N GLU A 132 -9.74 -22.58 -18.60
CA GLU A 132 -8.39 -21.98 -18.60
C GLU A 132 -7.85 -21.71 -17.19
N SER A 133 -8.75 -21.64 -16.21
CA SER A 133 -8.44 -21.49 -14.78
C SER A 133 -9.63 -21.91 -13.93
N SER A 134 -9.42 -22.15 -12.64
CA SER A 134 -10.50 -22.43 -11.69
C SER A 134 -11.54 -21.29 -11.55
N PHE A 135 -11.22 -20.09 -12.05
CA PHE A 135 -12.12 -18.93 -12.05
C PHE A 135 -12.74 -18.64 -13.42
N SER A 136 -12.31 -19.35 -14.46
CA SER A 136 -12.80 -19.17 -15.82
C SER A 136 -14.14 -19.89 -16.02
N LYS A 137 -14.96 -19.35 -16.92
CA LYS A 137 -16.13 -20.06 -17.42
C LYS A 137 -15.68 -21.19 -18.35
N GLU A 138 -16.54 -22.19 -18.53
CA GLU A 138 -16.32 -23.24 -19.52
C GLU A 138 -16.20 -22.64 -20.92
N ILE A 139 -15.27 -23.15 -21.71
CA ILE A 139 -15.10 -22.75 -23.10
C ILE A 139 -16.21 -23.43 -23.93
N PRO A 140 -17.12 -22.67 -24.57
CA PRO A 140 -18.36 -23.22 -25.13
C PRO A 140 -18.20 -24.38 -26.12
N ASP A 141 -17.16 -24.35 -26.94
CA ASP A 141 -16.95 -25.32 -28.03
C ASP A 141 -16.01 -26.47 -27.65
N GLU A 142 -15.33 -26.39 -26.50
CA GLU A 142 -14.31 -27.38 -26.10
C GLU A 142 -14.95 -28.71 -25.69
N LYS A 143 -16.19 -28.71 -25.21
CA LYS A 143 -16.94 -29.95 -24.95
C LYS A 143 -17.17 -30.77 -26.22
N VAL A 144 -17.67 -30.13 -27.27
CA VAL A 144 -17.92 -30.80 -28.57
C VAL A 144 -16.60 -31.27 -29.18
N ARG A 145 -15.53 -30.45 -29.04
CA ARG A 145 -14.19 -30.83 -29.45
C ARG A 145 -13.68 -32.06 -28.71
N LEU A 146 -13.86 -32.11 -27.38
CA LEU A 146 -13.46 -33.26 -26.55
C LEU A 146 -14.20 -34.52 -26.99
N GLU A 147 -15.52 -34.46 -27.17
CA GLU A 147 -16.33 -35.58 -27.64
C GLU A 147 -15.80 -36.13 -28.97
N ASN A 148 -15.66 -35.27 -29.98
CA ASN A 148 -15.18 -35.66 -31.30
C ASN A 148 -13.75 -36.21 -31.27
N ALA A 149 -12.86 -35.59 -30.48
CA ALA A 149 -11.48 -36.03 -30.36
C ALA A 149 -11.38 -37.41 -29.70
N VAL A 150 -12.19 -37.67 -28.66
CA VAL A 150 -12.24 -38.98 -28.01
C VAL A 150 -12.76 -40.04 -28.96
N GLU A 151 -13.81 -39.76 -29.74
CA GLU A 151 -14.32 -40.70 -30.76
C GLU A 151 -13.26 -41.07 -31.80
N ILE A 152 -12.49 -40.08 -32.28
CA ILE A 152 -11.41 -40.30 -33.25
C ILE A 152 -10.25 -41.07 -32.61
N LEU A 153 -9.80 -40.67 -31.42
CA LEU A 153 -8.67 -41.29 -30.74
C LEU A 153 -8.97 -42.73 -30.29
N SER A 154 -10.23 -43.02 -29.98
CA SER A 154 -10.66 -44.35 -29.53
C SER A 154 -10.99 -45.33 -30.67
N ALA A 155 -10.98 -44.87 -31.93
CA ALA A 155 -11.28 -45.71 -33.08
C ALA A 155 -10.36 -46.94 -33.16
N GLY A 156 -10.97 -48.13 -33.16
CA GLY A 156 -10.25 -49.41 -33.24
C GLY A 156 -9.67 -49.91 -31.91
N LYS A 157 -9.85 -49.18 -30.80
CA LYS A 157 -9.44 -49.61 -29.46
C LYS A 157 -10.57 -50.40 -28.79
N LYS A 158 -10.22 -51.34 -27.92
CA LYS A 158 -11.14 -52.12 -27.09
C LYS A 158 -11.25 -51.55 -25.68
N LYS A 159 -10.16 -51.03 -25.12
CA LYS A 159 -10.12 -50.47 -23.76
C LYS A 159 -9.27 -49.19 -23.68
N VAL A 160 -9.84 -48.13 -23.13
CA VAL A 160 -9.14 -46.87 -22.82
C VAL A 160 -9.23 -46.60 -21.32
N VAL A 161 -8.12 -46.30 -20.66
CA VAL A 161 -8.12 -45.98 -19.22
C VAL A 161 -7.94 -44.48 -19.01
N LEU A 162 -8.77 -43.90 -18.16
CA LEU A 162 -8.68 -42.52 -17.73
C LEU A 162 -7.84 -42.46 -16.45
N VAL A 163 -6.75 -41.71 -16.46
CA VAL A 163 -5.83 -41.58 -15.33
C VAL A 163 -5.83 -40.15 -14.82
N SER A 164 -5.89 -39.98 -13.49
CA SER A 164 -5.81 -38.68 -12.84
C SER A 164 -5.13 -38.77 -11.48
N THR A 165 -4.49 -37.69 -11.05
CA THR A 165 -4.09 -37.49 -9.65
C THR A 165 -5.24 -37.01 -8.75
N LEU A 166 -6.38 -36.64 -9.36
CA LEU A 166 -7.57 -36.14 -8.67
C LEU A 166 -8.62 -37.22 -8.47
N GLU A 167 -9.55 -36.97 -7.55
CA GLU A 167 -10.74 -37.81 -7.40
C GLU A 167 -11.71 -37.58 -8.56
N GLY A 168 -12.41 -38.62 -9.01
CA GLY A 168 -13.33 -38.52 -10.16
C GLY A 168 -14.41 -37.44 -10.00
N LYS A 169 -14.83 -37.14 -8.76
CA LYS A 169 -15.79 -36.06 -8.45
C LYS A 169 -15.25 -34.65 -8.78
N ASP A 170 -13.93 -34.46 -8.75
CA ASP A 170 -13.31 -33.13 -8.96
C ASP A 170 -13.17 -32.79 -10.46
N ILE A 171 -13.26 -33.83 -11.30
CA ILE A 171 -13.11 -33.82 -12.77
C ILE A 171 -14.30 -34.51 -13.46
N SER A 172 -15.48 -34.51 -12.82
CA SER A 172 -16.65 -35.24 -13.31
C SER A 172 -17.12 -34.74 -14.68
N ASN A 173 -17.01 -33.43 -14.93
CA ASN A 173 -17.35 -32.82 -16.22
C ASN A 173 -16.58 -33.46 -17.39
N ALA A 174 -15.25 -33.55 -17.31
CA ALA A 174 -14.44 -34.15 -18.36
C ALA A 174 -14.64 -35.67 -18.43
N THR A 175 -14.65 -36.36 -17.29
CA THR A 175 -14.79 -37.83 -17.25
C THR A 175 -16.15 -38.30 -17.76
N GLU A 176 -17.24 -37.58 -17.49
CA GLU A 176 -18.59 -37.86 -18.03
C GLU A 176 -18.64 -37.67 -19.56
N ILE A 177 -18.00 -36.63 -20.09
CA ILE A 177 -17.92 -36.39 -21.53
C ILE A 177 -17.17 -37.54 -22.22
N ILE A 178 -15.97 -37.87 -21.70
CA ILE A 178 -15.12 -38.91 -22.26
C ILE A 178 -15.78 -40.27 -22.17
N SER A 179 -16.33 -40.64 -21.00
CA SER A 179 -17.01 -41.93 -20.81
C SER A 179 -18.24 -42.10 -21.71
N THR A 180 -19.01 -41.01 -21.91
CA THR A 180 -20.16 -41.03 -22.84
C THR A 180 -19.71 -41.27 -24.28
N ALA A 181 -18.65 -40.59 -24.73
CA ALA A 181 -18.09 -40.78 -26.07
C ALA A 181 -17.52 -42.19 -26.27
N LEU A 182 -16.76 -42.72 -25.30
CA LEU A 182 -16.22 -44.09 -25.34
C LEU A 182 -17.34 -45.14 -25.36
N SER A 183 -18.37 -44.96 -24.55
CA SER A 183 -19.54 -45.86 -24.51
C SER A 183 -20.27 -45.89 -25.85
N ARG A 184 -20.43 -44.73 -26.51
CA ARG A 184 -21.06 -44.62 -27.84
C ARG A 184 -20.26 -45.36 -28.91
N SER A 185 -18.94 -45.34 -28.81
CA SER A 185 -18.01 -46.07 -29.70
C SER A 185 -17.84 -47.55 -29.33
N GLY A 186 -18.50 -48.05 -28.27
CA GLY A 186 -18.39 -49.44 -27.82
C GLY A 186 -17.03 -49.79 -27.19
N VAL A 187 -16.29 -48.79 -26.72
CA VAL A 187 -14.96 -48.96 -26.12
C VAL A 187 -15.12 -49.07 -24.60
N ALA A 188 -14.54 -50.11 -24.00
CA ALA A 188 -14.52 -50.26 -22.56
C ALA A 188 -13.64 -49.17 -21.93
N TYR A 189 -14.03 -48.69 -20.75
CA TYR A 189 -13.23 -47.70 -20.04
C TYR A 189 -13.25 -47.93 -18.54
N ASP A 190 -12.15 -47.55 -17.90
CA ASP A 190 -12.00 -47.49 -16.45
C ASP A 190 -11.42 -46.14 -16.06
N PHE A 191 -11.75 -45.66 -14.85
CA PHE A 191 -11.12 -44.51 -14.24
C PHE A 191 -10.21 -44.97 -13.10
N VAL A 192 -8.98 -44.48 -13.10
CA VAL A 192 -7.95 -44.84 -12.13
C VAL A 192 -7.34 -43.57 -11.55
N LYS A 193 -7.35 -43.49 -10.22
CA LYS A 193 -6.60 -42.48 -9.48
C LYS A 193 -5.27 -43.06 -9.01
N ASP A 194 -4.18 -42.31 -9.19
CA ASP A 194 -2.82 -42.70 -8.79
C ASP A 194 -2.44 -44.11 -9.32
N CYS A 195 -2.22 -44.20 -10.64
CA CYS A 195 -2.22 -45.46 -11.37
C CYS A 195 -1.11 -46.42 -10.94
N LYS A 196 -1.49 -47.69 -10.79
CA LYS A 196 -0.56 -48.80 -10.70
C LYS A 196 -0.56 -49.58 -12.00
N LEU A 197 0.62 -50.08 -12.40
CA LEU A 197 0.82 -50.84 -13.64
C LEU A 197 -0.28 -51.90 -13.91
N LYS A 198 -0.69 -52.65 -12.87
CA LYS A 198 -1.70 -53.71 -12.98
C LYS A 198 -3.04 -53.22 -13.57
N GLU A 199 -3.41 -51.97 -13.33
CA GLU A 199 -4.70 -51.39 -13.71
C GLU A 199 -4.74 -50.98 -15.19
N ILE A 200 -3.56 -50.84 -15.82
CA ILE A 200 -3.41 -50.38 -17.22
C ILE A 200 -2.77 -51.42 -18.14
N THR A 201 -2.36 -52.59 -17.61
CA THR A 201 -1.70 -53.66 -18.39
C THR A 201 -2.47 -54.06 -19.65
N ASP A 202 -3.79 -54.13 -19.55
CA ASP A 202 -4.67 -54.58 -20.64
C ASP A 202 -5.34 -53.42 -21.40
N SER A 203 -4.83 -52.20 -21.23
CA SER A 203 -5.37 -51.01 -21.91
C SER A 203 -4.71 -50.78 -23.26
N ASP A 204 -5.49 -50.41 -24.28
CA ASP A 204 -4.95 -50.05 -25.59
C ASP A 204 -4.39 -48.62 -25.59
N ALA A 205 -4.95 -47.76 -24.75
CA ALA A 205 -4.45 -46.41 -24.53
C ALA A 205 -4.87 -45.82 -23.18
N VAL A 206 -4.17 -44.76 -22.79
CA VAL A 206 -4.44 -43.95 -21.61
C VAL A 206 -4.72 -42.50 -22.01
N ILE A 207 -5.75 -41.92 -21.41
CA ILE A 207 -6.02 -40.48 -21.44
C ILE A 207 -5.81 -39.94 -20.03
N ILE A 208 -4.94 -38.93 -19.91
CA ILE A 208 -4.72 -38.25 -18.64
C ILE A 208 -5.76 -37.15 -18.48
N VAL A 209 -6.37 -37.05 -17.30
CA VAL A 209 -7.37 -36.03 -16.97
C VAL A 209 -6.89 -35.27 -15.74
N GLU A 210 -6.61 -33.99 -15.90
CA GLU A 210 -6.13 -33.11 -14.82
C GLU A 210 -6.92 -31.80 -14.81
N LYS A 211 -6.76 -30.98 -13.77
CA LYS A 211 -7.49 -29.71 -13.62
C LYS A 211 -6.58 -28.56 -13.30
N LEU A 212 -6.69 -27.48 -14.08
CA LEU A 212 -5.88 -26.27 -13.88
C LEU A 212 -6.21 -25.61 -12.54
N ASP A 213 -5.17 -25.12 -11.86
CA ASP A 213 -5.19 -24.50 -10.53
C ASP A 213 -5.66 -25.43 -9.38
N VAL A 214 -5.83 -26.72 -9.65
CA VAL A 214 -6.22 -27.74 -8.66
C VAL A 214 -5.16 -28.83 -8.57
N SER A 215 -4.81 -29.44 -9.70
CA SER A 215 -3.82 -30.52 -9.76
C SER A 215 -2.44 -30.07 -9.32
N VAL A 216 -1.78 -30.89 -8.51
CA VAL A 216 -0.39 -30.66 -8.07
C VAL A 216 0.55 -31.09 -9.18
N LEU A 217 1.41 -30.17 -9.63
CA LEU A 217 2.28 -30.40 -10.78
C LEU A 217 3.22 -31.58 -10.56
N ASP A 218 3.84 -31.68 -9.37
CA ASP A 218 4.81 -32.73 -9.08
C ASP A 218 4.15 -34.12 -9.09
N ALA A 219 2.94 -34.25 -8.54
CA ALA A 219 2.18 -35.48 -8.57
C ALA A 219 1.84 -35.90 -10.01
N ALA A 220 1.33 -34.97 -10.82
CA ALA A 220 0.99 -35.24 -12.22
C ALA A 220 2.23 -35.62 -13.05
N ARG A 221 3.39 -35.01 -12.76
CA ARG A 221 4.67 -35.36 -13.40
C ARG A 221 5.10 -36.78 -13.07
N VAL A 222 5.09 -37.16 -11.78
CA VAL A 222 5.42 -38.52 -11.34
C VAL A 222 4.51 -39.54 -12.01
N GLU A 223 3.21 -39.22 -12.10
CA GLU A 223 2.23 -40.08 -12.76
C GLU A 223 2.53 -40.27 -14.25
N ILE A 224 2.82 -39.19 -14.98
CA ILE A 224 3.20 -39.26 -16.40
C ILE A 224 4.51 -40.04 -16.60
N GLU A 225 5.51 -39.80 -15.75
CA GLU A 225 6.80 -40.50 -15.81
C GLU A 225 6.61 -42.00 -15.57
N ASN A 226 5.72 -42.40 -14.67
CA ASN A 226 5.34 -43.80 -14.46
C ASN A 226 4.69 -44.40 -15.72
N LEU A 227 3.69 -43.73 -16.31
CA LEU A 227 3.00 -44.20 -17.52
C LEU A 227 3.98 -44.40 -18.70
N LEU A 228 4.91 -43.47 -18.88
CA LEU A 228 5.95 -43.55 -19.90
C LEU A 228 6.95 -44.69 -19.60
N ALA A 229 7.34 -44.88 -18.34
CA ALA A 229 8.23 -45.98 -17.93
C ALA A 229 7.59 -47.35 -18.18
N TYR A 230 6.27 -47.45 -18.00
CA TYR A 230 5.48 -48.64 -18.32
C TYR A 230 5.28 -48.87 -19.82
N LYS A 231 5.74 -47.94 -20.68
CA LYS A 231 5.59 -47.98 -22.14
C LYS A 231 4.13 -48.07 -22.60
N VAL A 232 3.21 -47.49 -21.83
CA VAL A 232 1.79 -47.43 -22.20
C VAL A 232 1.58 -46.34 -23.25
N SER A 233 0.65 -46.57 -24.18
CA SER A 233 0.29 -45.59 -25.20
C SER A 233 -0.55 -44.47 -24.58
N VAL A 234 0.03 -43.29 -24.38
CA VAL A 234 -0.67 -42.11 -23.88
C VAL A 234 -1.19 -41.28 -25.07
N ASP A 235 -2.51 -41.18 -25.22
CA ASP A 235 -3.12 -40.44 -26.34
C ASP A 235 -3.02 -38.92 -26.15
N GLY A 236 -3.03 -38.47 -24.90
CA GLY A 236 -2.94 -37.06 -24.56
C GLY A 236 -3.48 -36.75 -23.17
N ILE A 237 -3.60 -35.45 -22.91
CA ILE A 237 -4.11 -34.87 -21.67
C ILE A 237 -5.36 -34.03 -21.95
N VAL A 238 -6.34 -34.15 -21.07
CA VAL A 238 -7.55 -33.32 -21.02
C VAL A 238 -7.46 -32.49 -19.75
N TYR A 239 -7.69 -31.18 -19.88
CA TYR A 239 -7.83 -30.30 -18.73
C TYR A 239 -9.32 -30.05 -18.45
N ALA A 240 -9.77 -30.60 -17.32
CA ALA A 240 -11.12 -30.57 -16.83
C ALA A 240 -11.51 -29.23 -16.23
#